data_AF-A0A946Y2V9-F1
#
_entry.id   AF-A0A946Y2V9-F1
#
_cell.length_a   1.000
_cell.length_b   1.000
_cell.length_c   1.000
_cell.angle_alpha   90.00
_cell.angle_beta   90.00
_cell.angle_gamma   90.00
#
_symmetry.space_group_name_H-M   'P 1'
#
loop_
_entity.id
_entity.type
_entity.pdbx_description
1 polymer ?
#
loop_
_entity_poly.entity_id
_entity_poly.type
_entity_poly.pdbx_seq_one_letter_code
_entity_poly.pdbx_strand_id
1 'polypeptide(L)'
;MQKLKLWRNSINCQCKSQKLLRGVEGREYAKSHLQQITVDDTAWAILHKCPNSEVFWRESFPQSEMHGGGPSVLERITREEATQEFHI
;
A
#
# COMPACT_ATOMS: atom_id res chain seq x y z
N MET A 1 -23.71 16.46 15.82
CA MET A 1 -22.38 15.92 16.16
C MET A 1 -21.75 15.35 14.89
N GLN A 2 -21.02 16.17 14.12
CA GLN A 2 -20.33 15.70 12.91
C GLN A 2 -18.91 15.29 13.29
N LYS A 3 -18.58 14.00 13.11
CA LYS A 3 -17.25 13.44 13.37
C LYS A 3 -16.25 14.07 12.40
N LEU A 4 -15.47 15.03 12.88
CA LEU A 4 -14.30 15.55 12.18
C LEU A 4 -13.31 14.41 11.99
N LYS A 5 -13.23 13.86 10.77
CA LYS A 5 -12.16 12.96 10.32
C LYS A 5 -10.85 13.75 10.30
N LEU A 6 -10.16 13.80 11.43
CA LEU A 6 -8.84 14.41 11.57
C LEU A 6 -7.77 13.51 10.93
N TRP A 7 -7.68 13.49 9.59
CA TRP A 7 -6.52 12.95 8.86
C TRP A 7 -5.45 14.02 8.61
N ARG A 8 -5.37 15.04 9.47
CA ARG A 8 -4.41 16.14 9.35
C ARG A 8 -3.34 15.99 10.41
N ASN A 9 -2.36 15.16 10.12
CA ASN A 9 -0.92 15.39 10.39
C ASN A 9 -0.19 14.07 10.20
N SER A 10 0.19 13.82 8.96
CA SER A 10 1.02 12.68 8.59
C SER A 10 2.49 13.01 8.88
N ILE A 11 2.84 13.07 10.17
CA ILE A 11 4.24 13.20 10.60
C ILE A 11 5.07 11.99 10.15
N ASN A 12 4.42 10.85 9.86
CA ASN A 12 5.06 9.60 9.47
C ASN A 12 4.74 9.14 8.03
N CYS A 13 4.33 10.05 7.14
CA CYS A 13 4.09 9.67 5.73
C CYS A 13 5.41 9.27 5.06
N GLN A 14 5.52 8.02 4.60
CA GLN A 14 6.71 7.51 3.93
C GLN A 14 6.66 7.77 2.40
N CYS A 15 5.59 8.37 1.87
CA CYS A 15 5.36 8.51 0.42
C CYS A 15 6.44 9.28 -0.35
N LYS A 16 7.18 10.17 0.31
CA LYS A 16 8.27 10.94 -0.31
C LYS A 16 9.66 10.33 -0.08
N SER A 17 9.84 9.64 1.06
CA SER A 17 11.13 9.13 1.52
C SER A 17 11.40 7.69 1.11
N GLN A 18 10.36 6.86 0.99
CA GLN A 18 10.49 5.44 0.73
C GLN A 18 9.87 5.08 -0.62
N LYS A 19 10.56 4.21 -1.34
CA LYS A 19 10.03 3.55 -2.54
C LYS A 19 9.57 2.12 -2.23
N LEU A 20 10.03 1.55 -1.12
CA LEU A 20 9.85 0.15 -0.79
C LEU A 20 9.85 -0.04 0.73
N LEU A 21 8.89 -0.82 1.23
CA LEU A 21 8.83 -1.29 2.61
C LEU A 21 8.60 -2.81 2.59
N ARG A 22 9.15 -3.52 3.57
CA ARG A 22 9.12 -4.99 3.61
C ARG A 22 8.64 -5.51 4.95
N GLY A 23 8.02 -6.69 4.92
CA GLY A 23 7.61 -7.42 6.11
C GLY A 23 6.66 -6.61 6.98
N VAL A 24 6.90 -6.65 8.30
CA VAL A 24 6.02 -6.03 9.30
C VAL A 24 5.90 -4.52 9.09
N GLU A 25 6.99 -3.84 8.72
CA GLU A 25 6.97 -2.39 8.50
C GLU A 25 6.06 -1.99 7.34
N GLY A 26 6.14 -2.71 6.21
CA GLY A 26 5.26 -2.48 5.06
C GLY A 26 3.80 -2.76 5.41
N ARG A 27 3.53 -3.89 6.07
CA ARG A 27 2.19 -4.28 6.49
C ARG A 27 1.55 -3.26 7.44
N GLU A 28 2.28 -2.82 8.45
CA GLU A 28 1.77 -1.84 9.41
C GLU A 28 1.57 -0.47 8.75
N TYR A 29 2.47 -0.05 7.84
CA TYR A 29 2.29 1.18 7.08
C TYR A 29 1.04 1.12 6.20
N ALA A 30 0.83 0.04 5.44
CA ALA A 30 -0.36 -0.15 4.62
C ALA A 30 -1.64 -0.06 5.47
N LYS A 31 -1.69 -0.81 6.57
CA LYS A 31 -2.85 -0.88 7.46
C LYS A 31 -3.20 0.46 8.14
N SER A 32 -2.19 1.25 8.50
CA SER A 32 -2.38 2.47 9.31
C SER A 32 -2.40 3.77 8.50
N HIS A 33 -1.81 3.80 7.31
CA HIS A 33 -1.60 5.02 6.53
C HIS A 33 -2.19 4.98 5.11
N LEU A 34 -2.54 3.80 4.59
CA LEU A 34 -3.02 3.66 3.22
C LEU A 34 -4.49 3.23 3.18
N GLN A 35 -5.15 3.58 2.09
CA GLN A 35 -6.47 3.09 1.76
C GLN A 35 -6.35 2.03 0.67
N GLN A 36 -6.82 0.82 0.95
CA GLN A 36 -6.96 -0.22 -0.05
C GLN A 36 -7.97 0.21 -1.13
N ILE A 37 -7.57 0.10 -2.39
CA ILE A 37 -8.37 0.46 -3.56
C ILE A 37 -8.96 -0.78 -4.20
N THR A 38 -8.14 -1.79 -4.49
CA THR A 38 -8.56 -3.05 -5.10
C THR A 38 -7.59 -4.18 -4.77
N VAL A 39 -8.02 -5.42 -5.00
CA VAL A 39 -7.22 -6.64 -4.90
C VAL A 39 -7.21 -7.30 -6.27
N ASP A 40 -6.03 -7.69 -6.73
CA ASP A 40 -5.86 -8.60 -7.86
C ASP A 40 -5.51 -9.99 -7.32
N ASP A 41 -6.51 -10.85 -7.26
CA ASP A 41 -6.37 -12.24 -6.80
C ASP A 41 -5.56 -13.11 -7.78
N THR A 42 -5.44 -12.68 -9.05
CA THR A 42 -4.66 -13.41 -10.08
C THR A 42 -3.18 -13.11 -9.92
N ALA A 43 -2.83 -11.84 -9.73
CA ALA A 43 -1.44 -11.40 -9.51
C ALA A 43 -0.99 -11.48 -8.04
N TRP A 44 -1.90 -11.84 -7.12
CA TRP A 44 -1.65 -11.86 -5.67
C TRP A 44 -1.12 -10.51 -5.17
N ALA A 45 -1.79 -9.45 -5.60
CA ALA A 45 -1.38 -8.08 -5.33
C ALA A 45 -2.54 -7.21 -4.83
N ILE A 46 -2.23 -6.23 -3.99
CA ILE A 46 -3.21 -5.28 -3.47
C ILE A 46 -2.76 -3.88 -3.85
N LEU A 47 -3.67 -3.11 -4.46
CA LEU A 47 -3.45 -1.70 -4.73
C LEU A 47 -3.93 -0.86 -3.55
N HIS A 48 -3.06 0.00 -3.06
CA HIS A 48 -3.32 0.97 -2.01
C HIS A 48 -3.07 2.39 -2.52
N LYS A 49 -3.79 3.38 -1.99
CA LYS A 49 -3.54 4.80 -2.23
C LYS A 49 -3.33 5.51 -0.91
N CYS A 50 -2.33 6.38 -0.83
CA CYS A 50 -2.19 7.25 0.34
C CYS A 50 -3.22 8.39 0.25
N PRO A 51 -4.05 8.63 1.29
CA PRO A 51 -5.05 9.70 1.27
C PRO A 51 -4.42 11.11 1.38
N ASN A 52 -3.17 11.20 1.83
CA ASN A 52 -2.47 12.48 2.10
C ASN A 52 -1.54 12.92 0.97
N SER A 53 -1.18 12.01 0.08
CA SER A 53 -0.33 12.25 -1.08
C SER A 53 -0.81 11.26 -2.12
N GLU A 54 -1.22 11.71 -3.32
CA GLU A 54 -1.89 10.88 -4.35
C GLU A 54 -1.07 9.70 -4.93
N VAL A 55 -0.03 9.29 -4.20
CA VAL A 55 0.85 8.16 -4.40
C VAL A 55 0.11 6.84 -4.21
N PHE A 56 0.38 5.92 -5.14
CA PHE A 56 -0.06 4.54 -5.12
C PHE A 56 1.03 3.62 -4.57
N TRP A 57 0.58 2.54 -3.94
CA TRP A 57 1.43 1.49 -3.42
C TRP A 57 0.86 0.13 -3.79
N ARG A 58 1.70 -0.76 -4.28
CA ARG A 58 1.40 -2.17 -4.52
C ARG A 58 1.92 -3.01 -3.37
N GLU A 59 1.06 -3.80 -2.75
CA GLU A 59 1.46 -4.85 -1.83
C GLU A 59 1.49 -6.19 -2.56
N SER A 60 2.57 -6.95 -2.45
CA SER A 60 2.72 -8.29 -3.03
C SER A 60 3.36 -9.28 -2.07
N PHE A 61 3.24 -10.58 -2.37
CA PHE A 61 3.69 -11.67 -1.49
C PHE A 61 4.68 -12.59 -2.23
N PRO A 62 5.92 -12.14 -2.53
CA PRO A 62 6.85 -12.86 -3.40
C PRO A 62 7.37 -14.19 -2.83
N GLN A 63 7.15 -14.44 -1.54
CA GLN A 63 7.59 -15.65 -0.84
C GLN A 63 6.38 -16.39 -0.24
N SER A 64 5.24 -16.36 -0.93
CA SER A 64 3.97 -16.97 -0.48
C SER A 64 4.08 -18.48 -0.23
N GLU A 65 5.05 -19.15 -0.85
CA GLU A 65 5.35 -20.58 -0.67
C GLU A 65 5.92 -20.91 0.72
N MET A 66 6.44 -19.92 1.46
CA MET A 66 6.93 -20.15 2.82
C MET A 66 5.77 -20.50 3.76
N HIS A 67 5.99 -21.43 4.68
CA HIS A 67 5.03 -21.67 5.77
C HIS A 67 4.80 -20.36 6.54
N GLY A 68 3.57 -19.83 6.46
CA GLY A 68 3.21 -18.52 7.02
C GLY A 68 3.19 -17.35 6.02
N GLY A 69 3.38 -17.60 4.73
CA GLY A 69 3.14 -16.63 3.64
C GLY A 69 4.26 -15.62 3.35
N GLY A 70 5.41 -15.74 4.02
CA GLY A 70 6.57 -14.86 3.82
C GLY A 70 6.29 -13.37 4.15
N PRO A 71 7.32 -12.52 4.12
CA PRO A 71 7.12 -11.07 4.28
C PRO A 71 6.47 -10.46 3.04
N SER A 72 5.43 -9.65 3.23
CA SER A 72 4.88 -8.84 2.13
C SER A 72 5.87 -7.74 1.73
N VAL A 73 5.74 -7.31 0.49
CA VAL A 73 6.51 -6.21 -0.09
C VAL A 73 5.54 -5.13 -0.47
N LEU A 74 5.73 -3.93 0.05
CA LEU A 74 4.95 -2.75 -0.25
C LEU A 74 5.80 -1.79 -1.08
N GLU A 75 5.50 -1.65 -2.35
CA GLU A 75 6.27 -0.87 -3.32
C GLU A 75 5.48 0.32 -3.82
N ARG A 76 6.13 1.48 -3.90
CA ARG A 76 5.53 2.70 -4.44
C ARG A 76 5.51 2.61 -5.96
N ILE A 77 4.32 2.72 -6.55
CA ILE A 77 4.13 2.67 -8.00
C ILE A 77 3.57 3.98 -8.53
N THR A 78 3.75 4.21 -9.83
CA THR A 78 3.18 5.35 -10.54
C THR A 78 1.69 5.12 -10.79
N ARG A 79 1.00 6.17 -11.24
CA ARG A 79 -0.40 6.04 -11.65
C ARG A 79 -0.52 5.18 -12.90
N GLU A 80 0.44 5.28 -13.81
CA GLU A 80 0.49 4.51 -15.06
C GLU A 80 0.64 3.03 -14.76
N GLU A 81 1.54 2.66 -13.85
CA GLU A 81 1.70 1.28 -13.37
C GLU A 81 0.41 0.78 -12.69
N ALA A 82 -0.23 1.61 -11.86
CA ALA A 82 -1.49 1.24 -11.20
C ALA A 82 -2.62 0.97 -12.22
N THR A 83 -2.76 1.81 -13.25
CA THR A 83 -3.76 1.60 -14.31
C THR A 83 -3.43 0.37 -15.16
N GLN A 84 -2.15 0.11 -15.46
CA GLN A 84 -1.73 -1.05 -16.25
C GLN A 84 -1.94 -2.37 -15.50
N GLU A 85 -1.59 -2.43 -14.22
CA GLU A 85 -1.66 -3.66 -13.43
C GLU A 85 -3.07 -3.93 -12.90
N PHE A 86 -3.77 -2.89 -12.42
CA PHE A 86 -5.05 -3.04 -11.70
C PHE A 86 -6.27 -2.56 -12.49
N HIS A 87 -6.09 -2.03 -13.71
CA HIS A 87 -7.18 -1.59 -14.59
C HIS A 87 -8.12 -0.54 -13.97
N ILE A 88 -7.54 0.42 -13.24
CA ILE A 88 -8.25 1.55 -12.61
C ILE A 88 -8.13 2.89 -13.36
#